data_AF-A0A2I2FZN7-F1
#
_entry.id   AF-A0A2I2FZN7-F1
#
_cell.length_a   1.000
_cell.length_b   1.000
_cell.length_c   1.000
_cell.angle_alpha   90.00
_cell.angle_beta   90.00
_cell.angle_gamma   90.00
#
_symmetry.space_group_name_H-M   'P 1'
#
loop_
_entity.id
_entity.type
_entity.pdbx_description
1 polymer ?
#
loop_
_entity_poly.entity_id
_entity_poly.type
_entity_poly.pdbx_seq_one_letter_code
_entity_poly.pdbx_strand_id
1 'polypeptide(L)'
;MTIYSQPPTTAIIIGAGFSGLTMACQLKRVFNLEDFYIYDRAEGIGGTWWSNTYPGCAVDIPAICYSLSFAPNPNFTKLFPSQPEILDYVHDVASQYGVHSHFVGATEWRGARWQESTKTWTVTFENLRTGHIFTQRCKILISGVGGLVNPNRFDVPGAQNFKGDIVHTARWNPNLDLTGKHVLVVGNGCSAAQLVPAIADQTKTVTQFMRTPHHIMPSQNYEISPTWRIIFRCVPGLLFLIRLLMFLYMETGFLQFGKGKAESASRRSSAQLSAGHVRNTAPEKYWGLLTPDFEFGCKRRVFDHGYLNCLNRDNIRLTDDRIIHVKEHSVLTKSGDEIFAHAIILANGFALTQWDVDIRGRNGITRKQHWEKYGSKSAFQSIAMSDFPNFFTLIGPNSGRAHTSTLLSIESYTNLILSAIEPVLNGSARSVEVKASSERRFNSDVHLALEQMVQNASCASYFIDKDTGKNWFVYPWNSLQLWWSTWRRCDDDWVYQKI
;
A
#
# COMPACT_ATOMS: atom_id res chain seq x y z
N MET A 1 32.52 5.51 -15.53
CA MET A 1 32.93 4.97 -16.85
C MET A 1 31.71 4.34 -17.51
N THR A 2 31.35 4.84 -18.68
CA THR A 2 30.11 4.46 -19.38
C THR A 2 30.31 3.13 -20.10
N ILE A 3 29.87 2.04 -19.47
CA ILE A 3 29.92 0.70 -20.07
C ILE A 3 28.69 0.57 -20.98
N TYR A 4 28.85 0.96 -22.24
CA TYR A 4 27.80 0.86 -23.28
C TYR A 4 27.71 -0.55 -23.93
N SER A 5 28.41 -1.57 -23.41
CA SER A 5 28.60 -2.85 -24.12
C SER A 5 27.67 -4.00 -23.73
N GLN A 6 26.81 -3.86 -22.71
CA GLN A 6 25.87 -4.92 -22.32
C GLN A 6 24.53 -4.74 -23.06
N PRO A 7 23.92 -5.82 -23.61
CA PRO A 7 22.59 -5.73 -24.19
C PRO A 7 21.58 -5.28 -23.11
N PRO A 8 20.56 -4.50 -23.47
CA PRO A 8 19.54 -4.10 -22.51
C PRO A 8 18.74 -5.32 -22.06
N THR A 9 18.57 -5.46 -20.75
CA THR A 9 17.66 -6.45 -20.15
C THR A 9 16.25 -6.27 -20.71
N THR A 10 15.51 -7.35 -20.90
CA THR A 10 14.16 -7.28 -21.45
C THR A 10 13.21 -6.53 -20.52
N ALA A 11 13.19 -6.84 -19.22
CA ALA A 11 12.38 -6.12 -18.24
C ALA A 11 13.13 -5.82 -16.93
N ILE A 12 12.86 -4.66 -16.35
CA ILE A 12 13.24 -4.34 -14.97
C ILE A 12 11.98 -4.02 -14.18
N ILE A 13 11.86 -4.65 -13.01
CA ILE A 13 10.81 -4.41 -12.03
C ILE A 13 11.42 -3.70 -10.82
N ILE A 14 10.81 -2.61 -10.38
CA ILE A 14 11.24 -1.87 -9.18
C ILE A 14 10.27 -2.17 -8.04
N GLY A 15 10.77 -2.73 -6.94
CA GLY A 15 10.00 -3.16 -5.78
C GLY A 15 9.68 -4.64 -5.82
N ALA A 16 10.00 -5.35 -4.75
CA ALA A 16 9.80 -6.78 -4.52
C ALA A 16 8.69 -7.06 -3.48
N GLY A 17 7.68 -6.18 -3.41
CA GLY A 17 6.41 -6.48 -2.74
C GLY A 17 5.49 -7.33 -3.61
N PHE A 18 4.23 -7.52 -3.18
CA PHE A 18 3.23 -8.26 -3.95
C PHE A 18 3.10 -7.80 -5.40
N SER A 19 3.26 -6.50 -5.70
CA SER A 19 3.24 -5.97 -7.06
C SER A 19 4.35 -6.55 -7.93
N GLY A 20 5.60 -6.44 -7.48
CA GLY A 20 6.75 -6.96 -8.23
C GLY A 20 6.78 -8.48 -8.30
N LEU A 21 6.44 -9.16 -7.19
CA LEU A 21 6.32 -10.62 -7.16
C LEU A 21 5.28 -11.10 -8.18
N THR A 22 4.09 -10.49 -8.20
CA THR A 22 3.03 -10.85 -9.14
C THR A 22 3.47 -10.65 -10.58
N MET A 23 4.10 -9.51 -10.91
CA MET A 23 4.62 -9.25 -12.25
C MET A 23 5.66 -10.29 -12.65
N ALA A 24 6.62 -10.59 -11.78
CA ALA A 24 7.68 -11.58 -12.04
C ALA A 24 7.12 -12.98 -12.27
N CYS A 25 6.23 -13.46 -11.39
CA CYS A 25 5.55 -14.74 -11.57
C CYS A 25 4.83 -14.79 -12.91
N GLN A 26 4.14 -13.73 -13.31
CA GLN A 26 3.37 -13.73 -14.55
C GLN A 26 4.24 -13.60 -15.81
N LEU A 27 5.35 -12.85 -15.77
CA LEU A 27 6.32 -12.81 -16.87
C LEU A 27 6.87 -14.22 -17.16
N LYS A 28 7.18 -14.99 -16.12
CA LYS A 28 7.60 -16.40 -16.25
C LYS A 28 6.45 -17.29 -16.76
N ARG A 29 5.26 -17.20 -16.16
CA ARG A 29 4.12 -18.07 -16.51
C ARG A 29 3.56 -17.85 -17.91
N VAL A 30 3.48 -16.60 -18.35
CA VAL A 30 2.82 -16.21 -19.61
C VAL A 30 3.80 -16.18 -20.78
N PHE A 31 5.02 -15.67 -20.56
CA PHE A 31 5.99 -15.48 -21.64
C PHE A 31 7.23 -16.37 -21.52
N ASN A 32 7.36 -17.19 -20.45
CA ASN A 32 8.58 -17.92 -20.14
C ASN A 32 9.83 -17.01 -20.14
N LEU A 33 9.63 -15.76 -19.69
CA LEU A 33 10.68 -14.74 -19.73
C LEU A 33 11.64 -14.94 -18.56
N GLU A 34 12.92 -15.13 -18.85
CA GLU A 34 14.00 -15.26 -17.86
C GLU A 34 14.88 -14.01 -17.76
N ASP A 35 14.94 -13.19 -18.82
CA ASP A 35 15.75 -11.97 -18.87
C ASP A 35 15.03 -10.78 -18.22
N PHE A 36 14.85 -10.86 -16.90
CA PHE A 36 14.37 -9.75 -16.09
C PHE A 36 15.04 -9.71 -14.72
N TYR A 37 15.05 -8.53 -14.11
CA TYR A 37 15.51 -8.30 -12.74
C TYR A 37 14.47 -7.56 -11.90
N ILE A 38 14.44 -7.86 -10.61
CA ILE A 38 13.66 -7.15 -9.60
C ILE A 38 14.63 -6.46 -8.66
N TYR A 39 14.56 -5.13 -8.57
CA TYR A 39 15.37 -4.35 -7.64
C TYR A 39 14.52 -3.84 -6.47
N ASP A 40 14.98 -4.04 -5.24
CA ASP A 40 14.36 -3.45 -4.05
C ASP A 40 15.42 -2.90 -3.10
N ARG A 41 15.06 -1.85 -2.36
CA ARG A 41 15.86 -1.28 -1.28
C ARG A 41 15.97 -2.22 -0.08
N ALA A 42 14.96 -3.06 0.13
CA ALA A 42 14.95 -4.11 1.13
C ALA A 42 15.93 -5.21 0.74
N GLU A 43 16.45 -5.93 1.74
CA GLU A 43 17.35 -7.05 1.50
C GLU A 43 16.62 -8.33 1.05
N GLY A 44 15.29 -8.37 1.19
CA GLY A 44 14.47 -9.52 0.84
C GLY A 44 13.15 -9.15 0.20
N ILE A 45 12.48 -10.16 -0.35
CA ILE A 45 11.19 -10.06 -1.03
C ILE A 45 10.09 -9.98 0.02
N GLY A 46 9.11 -9.08 -0.14
CA GLY A 46 7.99 -8.95 0.79
C GLY A 46 7.36 -7.56 0.81
N GLY A 47 8.13 -6.52 0.45
CA GLY A 47 7.65 -5.14 0.44
C GLY A 47 7.10 -4.70 1.79
N THR A 48 5.79 -4.41 1.87
CA THR A 48 5.10 -4.08 3.14
C THR A 48 5.37 -5.11 4.22
N TRP A 49 5.31 -6.40 3.88
CA TRP A 49 5.45 -7.51 4.83
C TRP A 49 6.90 -7.81 5.18
N TRP A 50 7.87 -7.30 4.42
CA TRP A 50 9.27 -7.26 4.84
C TRP A 50 9.54 -6.09 5.80
N SER A 51 8.96 -4.92 5.51
CA SER A 51 9.31 -3.68 6.19
C SER A 51 8.59 -3.47 7.53
N ASN A 52 7.38 -3.99 7.70
CA ASN A 52 6.53 -3.69 8.85
C ASN A 52 6.51 -4.87 9.83
N THR A 53 7.52 -4.96 10.68
CA THR A 53 7.69 -6.08 11.63
C THR A 53 7.30 -5.73 13.07
N TYR A 54 6.54 -4.64 13.26
CA TYR A 54 6.10 -4.22 14.59
C TYR A 54 5.08 -5.22 15.21
N PRO A 55 5.06 -5.36 16.55
CA PRO A 55 4.14 -6.26 17.23
C PRO A 55 2.68 -6.01 16.87
N GLY A 56 1.93 -7.08 16.61
CA GLY A 56 0.52 -7.01 16.23
C GLY A 56 0.26 -6.73 14.74
N CYS A 57 1.30 -6.52 13.92
CA CYS A 57 1.11 -6.29 12.48
C CYS A 57 0.43 -7.50 11.82
N ALA A 58 -0.72 -7.26 11.18
CA ALA A 58 -1.53 -8.26 10.53
C ALA A 58 -2.32 -7.65 9.37
N VAL A 59 -2.81 -8.51 8.46
CA VAL A 59 -3.67 -8.09 7.36
C VAL A 59 -5.08 -7.78 7.85
N ASP A 60 -5.78 -6.85 7.20
CA ASP A 60 -7.17 -6.50 7.49
C ASP A 60 -8.16 -7.04 6.43
N ILE A 61 -7.71 -8.00 5.64
CA ILE A 61 -8.46 -8.70 4.58
C ILE A 61 -8.49 -10.18 4.92
N PRO A 62 -9.64 -10.87 4.78
CA PRO A 62 -9.72 -12.31 4.98
C PRO A 62 -8.65 -13.07 4.19
N ALA A 63 -7.96 -13.99 4.87
CA ALA A 63 -6.81 -14.75 4.39
C ALA A 63 -7.00 -15.32 2.98
N ILE A 64 -8.18 -15.89 2.74
CA ILE A 64 -8.56 -16.53 1.48
C ILE A 64 -8.61 -15.57 0.29
N CYS A 65 -8.77 -14.26 0.54
CA CYS A 65 -8.74 -13.19 -0.46
C CYS A 65 -7.42 -12.40 -0.44
N TYR A 66 -6.52 -12.69 0.50
CA TYR A 66 -5.18 -12.11 0.60
C TYR A 66 -4.08 -13.12 0.21
N SER A 67 -4.40 -13.96 -0.78
CA SER A 67 -3.46 -14.73 -1.57
C SER A 67 -3.62 -14.38 -3.06
N LEU A 68 -2.57 -14.56 -3.85
CA LEU A 68 -2.63 -14.48 -5.31
C LEU A 68 -3.54 -15.57 -5.86
N SER A 69 -4.36 -15.25 -6.86
CA SER A 69 -5.37 -16.17 -7.40
C SER A 69 -4.75 -17.41 -8.03
N PHE A 70 -3.52 -17.30 -8.54
CA PHE A 70 -2.77 -18.39 -9.15
C PHE A 70 -1.89 -19.19 -8.18
N ALA A 71 -1.75 -18.72 -6.94
CA ALA A 71 -1.01 -19.39 -5.88
C ALA A 71 -1.81 -19.30 -4.58
N PRO A 72 -3.00 -19.92 -4.51
CA PRO A 72 -3.85 -19.86 -3.33
C PRO A 72 -3.20 -20.59 -2.14
N ASN A 73 -3.43 -20.09 -0.93
CA ASN A 73 -2.85 -20.68 0.29
C ASN A 73 -3.93 -21.28 1.21
N PRO A 74 -4.03 -22.62 1.32
CA PRO A 74 -4.97 -23.28 2.24
C PRO A 74 -4.44 -23.38 3.68
N ASN A 75 -3.22 -22.92 3.97
CA ASN A 75 -2.50 -23.19 5.21
C ASN A 75 -2.61 -22.09 6.26
N PHE A 76 -3.16 -20.93 5.90
CA PHE A 76 -3.34 -19.81 6.83
C PHE A 76 -4.06 -20.26 8.09
N THR A 77 -3.48 -19.92 9.23
CA THR A 77 -3.87 -20.30 10.59
C THR A 77 -4.98 -19.43 11.14
N LYS A 78 -5.18 -18.23 10.59
CA LYS A 78 -6.15 -17.25 11.05
C LYS A 78 -6.89 -16.60 9.90
N LEU A 79 -8.09 -16.09 10.16
CA LEU A 79 -8.88 -15.32 9.19
C LEU A 79 -8.14 -14.05 8.75
N PHE A 80 -7.40 -13.41 9.66
CA PHE A 80 -6.54 -12.27 9.39
C PHE A 80 -5.09 -12.64 9.78
N PRO A 81 -4.31 -13.24 8.85
CA PRO A 81 -2.94 -13.67 9.09
C PRO A 81 -2.03 -12.57 9.61
N SER A 82 -1.09 -12.98 10.45
CA SER A 82 -0.03 -12.10 10.98
C SER A 82 1.00 -11.75 9.90
N GLN A 83 1.80 -10.69 10.12
CA GLN A 83 2.86 -10.32 9.19
C GLN A 83 3.85 -11.47 8.90
N PRO A 84 4.37 -12.23 9.88
CA PRO A 84 5.30 -13.33 9.60
C PRO A 84 4.68 -14.38 8.68
N GLU A 85 3.42 -14.74 8.92
CA GLU A 85 2.69 -15.72 8.11
C GLU A 85 2.43 -15.26 6.67
N ILE A 86 2.18 -13.96 6.46
CA ILE A 86 2.11 -13.40 5.11
C ILE A 86 3.49 -13.37 4.43
N LEU A 87 4.55 -13.04 5.18
CA LEU A 87 5.90 -13.03 4.65
C LEU A 87 6.35 -14.42 4.22
N ASP A 88 6.05 -15.45 5.02
CA ASP A 88 6.29 -16.86 4.67
C ASP A 88 5.56 -17.24 3.38
N TYR A 89 4.28 -16.87 3.24
CA TYR A 89 3.53 -17.06 2.00
C TYR A 89 4.19 -16.38 0.79
N VAL A 90 4.69 -15.16 0.96
CA VAL A 90 5.41 -14.45 -0.11
C VAL A 90 6.69 -15.19 -0.52
N HIS A 91 7.46 -15.69 0.45
CA HIS A 91 8.66 -16.49 0.17
C HIS A 91 8.33 -17.83 -0.50
N ASP A 92 7.26 -18.51 -0.08
CA ASP A 92 6.80 -19.75 -0.70
C ASP A 92 6.46 -19.53 -2.18
N VAL A 93 5.71 -18.46 -2.50
CA VAL A 93 5.38 -18.10 -3.89
C VAL A 93 6.65 -17.73 -4.67
N ALA A 94 7.56 -16.94 -4.08
CA ALA A 94 8.81 -16.57 -4.74
C ALA A 94 9.66 -17.81 -5.06
N SER A 95 9.70 -18.80 -4.17
CA SER A 95 10.39 -20.07 -4.37
C SER A 95 9.70 -20.92 -5.44
N GLN A 96 8.37 -21.10 -5.36
CA GLN A 96 7.57 -21.88 -6.30
C GLN A 96 7.75 -21.43 -7.75
N TYR A 97 7.89 -20.13 -7.98
CA TYR A 97 8.06 -19.54 -9.31
C TYR A 97 9.52 -19.18 -9.64
N GLY A 98 10.50 -19.55 -8.82
CA GLY A 98 11.91 -19.29 -9.09
C GLY A 98 12.24 -17.80 -9.22
N VAL A 99 11.60 -16.95 -8.42
CA VAL A 99 11.76 -15.47 -8.48
C VAL A 99 13.05 -15.01 -7.81
N HIS A 100 13.58 -15.78 -6.84
CA HIS A 100 14.79 -15.42 -6.09
C HIS A 100 16.02 -15.21 -6.98
N SER A 101 16.16 -15.93 -8.09
CA SER A 101 17.28 -15.78 -9.03
C SER A 101 17.28 -14.44 -9.79
N HIS A 102 16.16 -13.72 -9.80
CA HIS A 102 16.00 -12.44 -10.47
C HIS A 102 16.06 -11.25 -9.51
N PHE A 103 16.13 -11.51 -8.20
CA PHE A 103 16.03 -10.48 -7.18
C PHE A 103 17.39 -9.90 -6.81
N VAL A 104 17.46 -8.57 -6.75
CA VAL A 104 18.62 -7.80 -6.28
C VAL A 104 18.16 -6.84 -5.19
N GLY A 105 18.41 -7.23 -3.94
CA GLY A 105 18.07 -6.43 -2.76
C GLY A 105 19.10 -5.33 -2.46
N ALA A 106 18.85 -4.60 -1.38
CA ALA A 106 19.68 -3.50 -0.90
C ALA A 106 20.06 -2.49 -2.00
N THR A 107 19.13 -2.24 -2.93
CA THR A 107 19.36 -1.41 -4.11
C THR A 107 18.25 -0.38 -4.27
N GLU A 108 18.59 0.89 -4.07
CA GLU A 108 17.65 2.01 -4.17
C GLU A 108 17.53 2.49 -5.62
N TRP A 109 16.30 2.74 -6.05
CA TRP A 109 16.04 3.34 -7.36
C TRP A 109 16.18 4.86 -7.28
N ARG A 110 17.11 5.43 -8.06
CA ARG A 110 17.40 6.87 -8.07
C ARG A 110 16.75 7.62 -9.22
N GLY A 111 16.39 6.94 -10.30
CA GLY A 111 15.70 7.55 -11.42
C GLY A 111 15.75 6.71 -12.69
N ALA A 112 15.06 7.17 -13.73
CA ALA A 112 15.10 6.53 -15.05
C ALA A 112 14.89 7.54 -16.17
N ARG A 113 15.55 7.33 -17.31
CA ARG A 113 15.41 8.17 -18.50
C ARG A 113 15.20 7.34 -19.76
N TRP A 114 14.15 7.66 -20.50
CA TRP A 114 13.87 7.07 -21.81
C TRP A 114 14.92 7.49 -22.85
N GLN A 115 15.36 6.52 -23.66
CA GLN A 115 16.30 6.72 -24.75
C GLN A 115 15.61 6.48 -26.09
N GLU A 116 15.37 7.57 -26.84
CA GLU A 116 14.64 7.52 -28.09
C GLU A 116 15.37 6.73 -29.19
N SER A 117 16.70 6.83 -29.25
CA SER A 117 17.54 6.17 -30.24
C SER A 117 17.52 4.65 -30.12
N THR A 118 17.45 4.15 -28.88
CA THR A 118 17.52 2.71 -28.60
C THR A 118 16.21 2.10 -28.16
N LYS A 119 15.15 2.91 -27.95
CA LYS A 119 13.84 2.47 -27.43
C LYS A 119 13.95 1.71 -26.11
N THR A 120 14.81 2.19 -25.22
CA THR A 120 15.07 1.59 -23.90
C THR A 120 15.08 2.62 -22.80
N TRP A 121 14.81 2.20 -21.57
CA TRP A 121 15.09 2.97 -20.37
C TRP A 121 16.55 2.81 -19.95
N THR A 122 17.17 3.88 -19.46
CA THR A 122 18.38 3.83 -18.63
C THR A 122 17.96 4.13 -17.20
N VAL A 123 18.14 3.16 -16.31
CA VAL A 123 17.70 3.19 -14.92
C VAL A 123 18.92 3.38 -14.03
N THR A 124 18.85 4.31 -13.09
CA THR A 124 19.92 4.61 -12.14
C THR A 124 19.59 4.01 -10.79
N PHE A 125 20.56 3.30 -10.23
CA PHE A 125 20.47 2.61 -8.95
C PHE A 125 21.60 3.01 -8.03
N GLU A 126 21.39 2.84 -6.73
CA GLU A 126 22.42 2.90 -5.70
C GLU A 126 22.40 1.62 -4.88
N ASN A 127 23.55 0.96 -4.79
CA ASN A 127 23.72 -0.16 -3.87
C ASN A 127 23.88 0.39 -2.45
N LEU A 128 22.89 0.15 -1.59
CA LEU A 128 22.82 0.70 -0.23
C LEU A 128 23.88 0.14 0.72
N ARG A 129 24.50 -0.99 0.39
CA ARG A 129 25.60 -1.56 1.20
C ARG A 129 26.95 -0.90 0.92
N THR A 130 27.15 -0.43 -0.30
CA THR A 130 28.45 0.11 -0.77
C THR A 130 28.42 1.60 -1.10
N GLY A 131 27.23 2.19 -1.25
CA GLY A 131 27.04 3.54 -1.77
C GLY A 131 27.32 3.68 -3.27
N HIS A 132 27.66 2.58 -3.97
CA HIS A 132 28.00 2.63 -5.39
C HIS A 132 26.77 2.89 -6.26
N ILE A 133 26.84 3.94 -7.08
CA ILE A 133 25.81 4.30 -8.06
C ILE A 133 26.14 3.65 -9.40
N PHE A 134 25.18 2.95 -9.99
CA PHE A 134 25.32 2.31 -11.29
C PHE A 134 24.06 2.48 -12.14
N THR A 135 24.17 2.16 -13.43
CA THR A 135 23.05 2.23 -14.37
C THR A 135 22.83 0.91 -15.08
N GLN A 136 21.57 0.56 -15.34
CA GLN A 136 21.20 -0.57 -16.18
C GLN A 136 20.21 -0.13 -17.25
N ARG A 137 20.28 -0.75 -18.43
CA ARG A 137 19.33 -0.51 -19.51
C ARG A 137 18.28 -1.61 -19.57
N CYS A 138 17.03 -1.24 -19.84
CA CYS A 138 15.97 -2.20 -20.12
C CYS A 138 15.00 -1.78 -21.22
N LYS A 139 14.33 -2.75 -21.85
CA LYS A 139 13.27 -2.46 -22.84
C LYS A 139 11.98 -2.03 -22.15
N ILE A 140 11.54 -2.78 -21.14
CA ILE A 140 10.36 -2.51 -20.32
C ILE A 140 10.77 -2.16 -18.89
N LEU A 141 10.19 -1.10 -18.33
CA LEU A 141 10.37 -0.70 -16.93
C LEU A 141 9.04 -0.74 -16.19
N ILE A 142 8.94 -1.52 -15.13
CA ILE A 142 7.73 -1.64 -14.30
C ILE A 142 8.03 -1.13 -12.89
N SER A 143 7.28 -0.11 -12.45
CA SER A 143 7.31 0.40 -11.10
C SER A 143 6.27 -0.31 -10.22
N GLY A 144 6.74 -1.19 -9.34
CA GLY A 144 5.98 -1.82 -8.25
C GLY A 144 6.34 -1.25 -6.87
N VAL A 145 6.77 0.01 -6.81
CA VAL A 145 7.30 0.66 -5.59
C VAL A 145 6.31 0.69 -4.42
N GLY A 146 4.99 0.63 -4.71
CA GLY A 146 3.94 0.59 -3.70
C GLY A 146 3.43 1.96 -3.25
N GLY A 147 2.30 1.94 -2.53
CA GLY A 147 1.59 3.15 -2.10
C GLY A 147 2.02 3.71 -0.74
N LEU A 148 2.40 2.85 0.21
CA LEU A 148 2.64 3.22 1.62
C LEU A 148 4.01 2.68 2.07
N VAL A 149 5.08 3.43 1.77
CA VAL A 149 6.45 2.92 1.83
C VAL A 149 7.36 3.78 2.70
N ASN A 150 7.35 5.09 2.45
CA ASN A 150 8.24 6.04 3.13
C ASN A 150 7.54 6.55 4.40
N PRO A 151 8.06 6.24 5.60
CA PRO A 151 7.44 6.65 6.85
C PRO A 151 7.41 8.18 6.99
N ASN A 152 6.41 8.70 7.70
CA ASN A 152 6.40 10.11 8.07
C ASN A 152 7.54 10.40 9.06
N ARG A 153 8.16 11.57 8.91
CA ARG A 153 9.16 12.05 9.87
C ARG A 153 8.47 12.48 11.17
N PHE A 154 9.28 12.56 12.23
CA PHE A 154 8.86 13.12 13.51
C PHE A 154 9.45 14.52 13.68
N ASP A 155 8.82 15.48 13.02
CA ASP A 155 9.29 16.86 12.96
C ASP A 155 8.77 17.68 14.16
N VAL A 156 9.07 17.22 15.38
CA VAL A 156 8.78 17.96 16.63
C VAL A 156 10.06 18.62 17.13
N PRO A 157 10.05 19.93 17.48
CA PRO A 157 11.22 20.59 18.01
C PRO A 157 11.84 19.85 19.21
N GLY A 158 13.16 19.66 19.18
CA GLY A 158 13.90 18.98 20.24
C GLY A 158 13.96 17.45 20.12
N ALA A 159 13.27 16.84 19.14
CA ALA A 159 13.26 15.38 18.95
C ALA A 159 14.67 14.77 18.81
N GLN A 160 15.62 15.49 18.21
CA GLN A 160 17.02 15.09 18.08
C GLN A 160 17.79 15.01 19.41
N ASN A 161 17.27 15.62 20.48
CA ASN A 161 17.89 15.63 21.80
C ASN A 161 17.37 14.51 22.72
N PHE A 162 16.32 13.80 22.31
CA PHE A 162 15.75 12.70 23.09
C PHE A 162 16.77 11.58 23.27
N LYS A 163 16.98 11.15 24.51
CA LYS A 163 17.97 10.12 24.87
C LYS A 163 17.41 8.70 24.77
N GLY A 164 16.09 8.56 24.64
CA GLY A 164 15.42 7.28 24.43
C GLY A 164 15.26 6.92 22.96
N ASP A 165 14.54 5.82 22.71
CA ASP A 165 14.31 5.32 21.35
C ASP A 165 13.19 6.11 20.65
N ILE A 166 13.42 6.61 19.44
CA ILE A 166 12.35 7.08 18.53
C ILE A 166 12.26 6.12 17.36
N VAL A 167 11.19 5.32 17.30
CA VAL A 167 11.05 4.23 16.33
C VAL A 167 9.75 4.37 15.56
N HIS A 168 9.81 4.36 14.23
CA HIS A 168 8.62 4.30 13.40
C HIS A 168 8.20 2.84 13.18
N THR A 169 6.90 2.54 13.18
CA THR A 169 6.37 1.18 13.03
C THR A 169 6.85 0.48 11.75
N ALA A 170 6.95 1.20 10.63
CA ALA A 170 7.52 0.71 9.37
C ALA A 170 9.07 0.55 9.35
N ARG A 171 9.77 0.85 10.44
CA ARG A 171 11.22 0.70 10.63
C ARG A 171 11.50 0.13 12.02
N TRP A 172 10.72 -0.90 12.37
CA TRP A 172 10.76 -1.48 13.69
C TRP A 172 12.15 -2.02 14.03
N ASN A 173 12.64 -1.71 15.23
CA ASN A 173 13.88 -2.27 15.76
C ASN A 173 13.55 -3.56 16.53
N PRO A 174 14.00 -4.74 16.07
CA PRO A 174 13.70 -6.01 16.75
C PRO A 174 14.34 -6.09 18.15
N ASN A 175 15.37 -5.29 18.43
CA ASN A 175 16.05 -5.25 19.73
C ASN A 175 15.42 -4.23 20.71
N LEU A 176 14.33 -3.57 20.33
CA LEU A 176 13.64 -2.62 21.19
C LEU A 176 12.89 -3.36 22.31
N ASP A 177 13.47 -3.39 23.50
CA ASP A 177 12.78 -3.85 24.70
C ASP A 177 11.87 -2.75 25.27
N LEU A 178 10.59 -3.06 25.45
CA LEU A 178 9.59 -2.16 26.03
C LEU A 178 9.15 -2.57 27.44
N THR A 179 9.74 -3.64 27.98
CA THR A 179 9.37 -4.22 29.27
C THR A 179 9.58 -3.22 30.40
N GLY A 180 8.52 -2.94 31.17
CA GLY A 180 8.56 -1.99 32.28
C GLY A 180 8.83 -0.53 31.88
N LYS A 181 8.77 -0.19 30.58
CA LYS A 181 9.06 1.16 30.10
C LYS A 181 7.82 2.05 30.00
N HIS A 182 8.04 3.36 30.15
CA HIS A 182 7.08 4.41 29.79
C HIS A 182 7.19 4.68 28.29
N VAL A 183 6.13 4.42 27.54
CA VAL A 183 6.12 4.48 26.07
C VAL A 183 5.11 5.52 25.60
N LEU A 184 5.50 6.34 24.63
CA LEU A 184 4.59 7.22 23.92
C LEU A 184 4.29 6.63 22.54
N VAL A 185 3.02 6.63 22.12
CA VAL A 185 2.62 6.20 20.78
C VAL A 185 2.00 7.39 20.06
N VAL A 186 2.57 7.81 18.94
CA VAL A 186 2.09 8.95 18.15
C VAL A 186 1.32 8.45 16.93
N GLY A 187 0.00 8.63 16.95
CA GLY A 187 -0.92 8.21 15.88
C GLY A 187 -2.03 7.28 16.38
N ASN A 188 -3.11 7.20 15.60
CA ASN A 188 -4.31 6.42 15.93
C ASN A 188 -4.94 5.71 14.73
N GLY A 189 -4.17 5.52 13.65
CA GLY A 189 -4.58 4.70 12.51
C GLY A 189 -4.39 3.20 12.75
N CYS A 190 -4.46 2.40 11.67
CA CYS A 190 -4.39 0.93 11.76
C CYS A 190 -3.14 0.42 12.48
N SER A 191 -1.96 1.01 12.23
CA SER A 191 -0.72 0.57 12.90
C SER A 191 -0.78 0.76 14.42
N ALA A 192 -1.37 1.86 14.90
CA ALA A 192 -1.50 2.10 16.34
C ALA A 192 -2.52 1.14 16.98
N ALA A 193 -3.66 0.92 16.30
CA ALA A 193 -4.69 0.00 16.79
C ALA A 193 -4.19 -1.45 16.89
N GLN A 194 -3.23 -1.84 16.06
CA GLN A 194 -2.57 -3.15 16.14
C GLN A 194 -1.44 -3.17 17.19
N LEU A 195 -0.61 -2.13 17.22
CA LEU A 195 0.55 -2.06 18.10
C LEU A 195 0.18 -1.93 19.58
N VAL A 196 -0.73 -1.02 19.92
CA VAL A 196 -1.03 -0.66 21.32
C VAL A 196 -1.45 -1.89 22.14
N PRO A 197 -2.41 -2.72 21.69
CA PRO A 197 -2.75 -3.96 22.39
C PRO A 197 -1.58 -4.93 22.50
N ALA A 198 -0.74 -5.02 21.47
CA ALA A 198 0.39 -5.95 21.43
C ALA A 198 1.53 -5.59 22.40
N ILE A 199 1.62 -4.34 22.86
CA ILE A 199 2.66 -3.89 23.81
C ILE A 199 2.12 -3.53 25.20
N ALA A 200 0.79 -3.49 25.38
CA ALA A 200 0.17 -3.00 26.60
C ALA A 200 0.48 -3.83 27.84
N ASP A 201 0.71 -5.14 27.70
CA ASP A 201 0.99 -6.04 28.82
C ASP A 201 2.43 -5.95 29.33
N GLN A 202 3.39 -5.65 28.45
CA GLN A 202 4.80 -5.57 28.82
C GLN A 202 5.23 -4.18 29.29
N THR A 203 4.50 -3.13 28.89
CA THR A 203 4.87 -1.73 29.17
C THR A 203 4.39 -1.25 30.54
N LYS A 204 5.16 -0.37 31.18
CA LYS A 204 4.75 0.25 32.46
C LYS A 204 3.64 1.28 32.26
N THR A 205 3.74 2.10 31.22
CA THR A 205 2.64 2.98 30.77
C THR A 205 2.70 3.17 29.27
N VAL A 206 1.56 3.28 28.60
CA VAL A 206 1.45 3.79 27.23
C VAL A 206 0.62 5.05 27.22
N THR A 207 1.21 6.16 26.77
CA THR A 207 0.43 7.37 26.42
C THR A 207 0.33 7.48 24.91
N GLN A 208 -0.88 7.34 24.38
CA GLN A 208 -1.17 7.44 22.96
C GLN A 208 -1.68 8.83 22.61
N PHE A 209 -0.99 9.50 21.70
CA PHE A 209 -1.34 10.79 21.13
C PHE A 209 -2.08 10.58 19.81
N MET A 210 -3.33 11.03 19.76
CA MET A 210 -4.16 10.98 18.58
C MET A 210 -4.45 12.38 18.04
N ARG A 211 -4.92 12.47 16.79
CA ARG A 211 -5.31 13.77 16.19
C ARG A 211 -6.72 13.78 15.66
N THR A 212 -7.10 12.75 14.91
CA THR A 212 -8.42 12.68 14.30
C THR A 212 -8.93 11.25 14.47
N PRO A 213 -10.10 11.03 15.09
CA PRO A 213 -10.66 9.70 15.25
C PRO A 213 -10.87 8.98 13.91
N HIS A 214 -10.91 7.65 13.97
CA HIS A 214 -11.30 6.79 12.86
C HIS A 214 -12.63 6.12 13.18
N HIS A 215 -13.40 5.77 12.14
CA HIS A 215 -14.50 4.81 12.33
C HIS A 215 -13.89 3.45 12.64
N ILE A 216 -14.23 2.89 13.80
CA ILE A 216 -13.74 1.62 14.31
C ILE A 216 -14.86 0.59 14.21
N MET A 217 -14.61 -0.47 13.45
CA MET A 217 -15.56 -1.55 13.19
C MET A 217 -15.24 -2.77 14.06
N PRO A 218 -16.25 -3.44 14.63
CA PRO A 218 -16.03 -4.71 15.31
C PRO A 218 -15.45 -5.73 14.34
N SER A 219 -14.44 -6.46 14.79
CA SER A 219 -13.83 -7.54 14.03
C SER A 219 -13.36 -8.64 14.98
N GLN A 220 -13.35 -9.88 14.50
CA GLN A 220 -12.81 -11.00 15.24
C GLN A 220 -11.84 -11.76 14.35
N ASN A 221 -10.69 -12.12 14.91
CA ASN A 221 -9.68 -12.89 14.19
C ASN A 221 -9.78 -14.35 14.59
N TYR A 222 -10.63 -15.09 13.90
CA TYR A 222 -10.87 -16.50 14.16
C TYR A 222 -9.69 -17.37 13.72
N GLU A 223 -9.39 -18.40 14.51
CA GLU A 223 -8.47 -19.45 14.10
C GLU A 223 -9.10 -20.36 13.05
N ILE A 224 -8.34 -20.70 12.02
CA ILE A 224 -8.69 -21.68 11.02
C ILE A 224 -8.15 -23.03 11.50
N SER A 225 -9.05 -23.89 11.95
CA SER A 225 -8.66 -25.17 12.55
C SER A 225 -7.83 -26.04 11.59
N PRO A 226 -6.93 -26.90 12.10
CA PRO A 226 -6.21 -27.86 11.27
C PRO A 226 -7.12 -28.68 10.33
N THR A 227 -8.31 -29.06 10.82
CA THR A 227 -9.32 -29.79 10.04
C THR A 227 -9.79 -28.98 8.83
N TRP A 228 -10.14 -27.69 9.00
CA TRP A 228 -10.53 -26.84 7.88
C TRP A 228 -9.40 -26.65 6.86
N ARG A 229 -8.15 -26.51 7.33
CA ARG A 229 -6.98 -26.42 6.44
C ARG A 229 -6.76 -27.69 5.62
N ILE A 230 -7.00 -28.88 6.21
CA ILE A 230 -6.98 -30.15 5.48
C ILE A 230 -8.12 -30.19 4.45
N ILE A 231 -9.34 -29.82 4.84
CA ILE A 231 -10.51 -29.76 3.95
C ILE A 231 -10.23 -28.85 2.73
N PHE A 232 -9.65 -27.67 2.95
CA PHE A 232 -9.28 -26.76 1.87
C PHE A 232 -8.24 -27.32 0.90
N ARG A 233 -7.34 -28.21 1.37
CA ARG A 233 -6.36 -28.90 0.51
C ARG A 233 -6.99 -30.06 -0.26
N CYS A 234 -7.86 -30.82 0.40
CA CYS A 234 -8.32 -32.11 -0.12
C CYS A 234 -9.61 -32.03 -0.95
N VAL A 235 -10.45 -31.01 -0.76
CA VAL A 235 -11.71 -30.86 -1.50
C VAL A 235 -11.49 -29.94 -2.70
N PRO A 236 -11.47 -30.47 -3.95
CA PRO A 236 -11.24 -29.65 -5.14
C PRO A 236 -12.29 -28.54 -5.28
N GLY A 237 -11.86 -27.34 -5.63
CA GLY A 237 -12.75 -26.20 -5.89
C GLY A 237 -13.35 -25.52 -4.64
N LEU A 238 -13.29 -26.13 -3.45
CA LEU A 238 -13.89 -25.55 -2.25
C LEU A 238 -13.23 -24.22 -1.86
N LEU A 239 -11.89 -24.17 -1.79
CA LEU A 239 -11.18 -22.94 -1.47
C LEU A 239 -11.50 -21.83 -2.48
N PHE A 240 -11.65 -22.17 -3.76
CA PHE A 240 -12.08 -21.22 -4.79
C PHE A 240 -13.51 -20.72 -4.56
N LEU A 241 -14.46 -21.61 -4.24
CA LEU A 241 -15.83 -21.24 -3.92
C LEU A 241 -15.90 -20.30 -2.71
N ILE A 242 -15.21 -20.63 -1.61
CA ILE A 242 -15.19 -19.76 -0.42
C ILE A 242 -14.52 -18.42 -0.74
N ARG A 243 -13.46 -18.40 -1.57
CA ARG A 243 -12.86 -17.14 -2.05
C ARG A 243 -13.85 -16.31 -2.83
N LEU A 244 -14.63 -16.91 -3.73
CA LEU A 244 -15.65 -16.22 -4.52
C LEU A 244 -16.75 -15.65 -3.62
N LEU A 245 -17.29 -16.44 -2.70
CA LEU A 245 -18.32 -16.00 -1.75
C LEU A 245 -17.81 -14.85 -0.87
N MET A 246 -16.59 -14.95 -0.36
CA MET A 246 -15.96 -13.89 0.43
C MET A 246 -15.71 -12.63 -0.39
N PHE A 247 -15.27 -12.77 -1.64
CA PHE A 247 -15.15 -11.66 -2.57
C PHE A 247 -16.50 -10.95 -2.80
N LEU A 248 -17.57 -11.70 -3.09
CA LEU A 248 -18.90 -11.15 -3.30
C LEU A 248 -19.41 -10.42 -2.04
N TYR A 249 -19.18 -10.99 -0.86
CA TYR A 249 -19.48 -10.33 0.41
C TYR A 249 -18.73 -9.00 0.57
N MET A 250 -17.41 -8.99 0.38
CA MET A 250 -16.60 -7.77 0.46
C MET A 250 -17.02 -6.73 -0.60
N GLU A 251 -17.41 -7.17 -1.79
CA GLU A 251 -17.87 -6.31 -2.87
C GLU A 251 -19.13 -5.52 -2.51
N THR A 252 -20.01 -6.08 -1.66
CA THR A 252 -21.16 -5.33 -1.12
C THR A 252 -20.75 -4.07 -0.36
N GLY A 253 -19.52 -4.03 0.18
CA GLY A 253 -18.94 -2.87 0.84
C GLY A 253 -18.78 -1.65 -0.09
N PHE A 254 -18.81 -1.83 -1.41
CA PHE A 254 -18.79 -0.72 -2.37
C PHE A 254 -19.96 0.27 -2.18
N LEU A 255 -21.12 -0.24 -1.73
CA LEU A 255 -22.32 0.58 -1.43
C LEU A 255 -22.09 1.61 -0.33
N GLN A 256 -20.97 1.58 0.39
CA GLN A 256 -20.66 2.56 1.44
C GLN A 256 -20.03 3.84 0.89
N PHE A 257 -19.70 3.91 -0.41
CA PHE A 257 -18.89 5.00 -0.95
C PHE A 257 -19.62 5.98 -1.86
N GLY A 258 -20.68 5.57 -2.55
CA GLY A 258 -21.44 6.47 -3.43
C GLY A 258 -22.27 7.51 -2.66
N LYS A 259 -22.66 8.61 -3.30
CA LYS A 259 -23.49 9.67 -2.68
C LYS A 259 -25.01 9.45 -2.79
N GLY A 260 -25.47 8.34 -3.37
CA GLY A 260 -26.89 8.04 -3.50
C GLY A 260 -27.61 7.80 -2.16
N LYS A 261 -28.94 7.64 -2.22
CA LYS A 261 -29.79 7.49 -1.01
C LYS A 261 -29.51 6.19 -0.26
N ALA A 262 -29.35 5.08 -0.97
CA ALA A 262 -29.09 3.76 -0.38
C ALA A 262 -27.69 3.73 0.27
N GLU A 263 -26.72 4.34 -0.39
CA GLU A 263 -25.34 4.44 0.06
C GLU A 263 -25.22 5.32 1.30
N SER A 264 -25.94 6.45 1.31
CA SER A 264 -26.02 7.33 2.47
C SER A 264 -26.68 6.64 3.67
N ALA A 265 -27.71 5.82 3.43
CA ALA A 265 -28.30 4.99 4.49
C ALA A 265 -27.31 3.93 5.02
N SER A 266 -26.57 3.27 4.12
CA SER A 266 -25.53 2.29 4.47
C SER A 266 -24.40 2.91 5.31
N ARG A 267 -23.94 4.12 4.94
CA ARG A 267 -22.95 4.89 5.71
C ARG A 267 -23.46 5.25 7.11
N ARG A 268 -24.70 5.73 7.23
CA ARG A 268 -25.29 6.07 8.53
C ARG A 268 -25.40 4.83 9.43
N SER A 269 -25.85 3.70 8.89
CA SER A 269 -25.91 2.43 9.61
C SER A 269 -24.52 1.99 10.08
N SER A 270 -23.51 2.09 9.21
CA SER A 270 -22.12 1.75 9.55
C SER A 270 -21.52 2.69 10.61
N ALA A 271 -21.82 3.99 10.54
CA ALA A 271 -21.41 4.96 11.57
C ALA A 271 -22.09 4.70 12.92
N GLN A 272 -23.38 4.32 12.92
CA GLN A 272 -24.10 3.91 14.13
C GLN A 272 -23.51 2.65 14.75
N LEU A 273 -23.17 1.65 13.92
CA LEU A 273 -22.48 0.44 14.37
C LEU A 273 -21.12 0.76 14.99
N SER A 274 -20.33 1.63 14.34
CA SER A 274 -19.04 2.07 14.88
C SER A 274 -19.19 2.80 16.22
N ALA A 275 -20.11 3.76 16.32
CA ALA A 275 -20.36 4.51 17.55
C ALA A 275 -20.89 3.61 18.67
N GLY A 276 -21.77 2.66 18.36
CA GLY A 276 -22.25 1.64 19.30
C GLY A 276 -21.11 0.75 19.79
N HIS A 277 -20.23 0.30 18.91
CA HIS A 277 -19.05 -0.50 19.28
C HIS A 277 -18.10 0.25 20.21
N VAL A 278 -17.86 1.55 19.96
CA VAL A 278 -17.10 2.44 20.86
C VAL A 278 -17.76 2.52 22.24
N ARG A 279 -19.06 2.81 22.31
CA ARG A 279 -19.78 2.93 23.58
C ARG A 279 -19.82 1.64 24.38
N ASN A 280 -19.91 0.49 23.70
CA ASN A 280 -20.01 -0.81 24.34
C ASN A 280 -18.67 -1.36 24.84
N THR A 281 -17.54 -0.90 24.26
CA THR A 281 -16.23 -1.55 24.47
C THR A 281 -15.20 -0.62 25.11
N ALA A 282 -15.22 0.67 24.79
CA ALA A 282 -14.23 1.64 25.28
C ALA A 282 -14.71 2.34 26.56
N PRO A 283 -13.79 2.77 27.44
CA PRO A 283 -14.13 3.60 28.59
C PRO A 283 -14.88 4.88 28.21
N GLU A 284 -15.86 5.27 29.02
CA GLU A 284 -16.68 6.47 28.79
C GLU A 284 -15.84 7.75 28.60
N LYS A 285 -14.75 7.88 29.36
CA LYS A 285 -13.81 9.01 29.26
C LYS A 285 -13.20 9.21 27.87
N TYR A 286 -13.23 8.21 26.98
CA TYR A 286 -12.66 8.27 25.64
C TYR A 286 -13.69 8.33 24.51
N TRP A 287 -14.99 8.28 24.80
CA TRP A 287 -16.01 8.29 23.74
C TRP A 287 -15.94 9.53 22.84
N GLY A 288 -15.69 10.70 23.43
CA GLY A 288 -15.51 11.94 22.68
C GLY A 288 -14.27 11.94 21.78
N LEU A 289 -13.19 11.26 22.20
CA LEU A 289 -11.96 11.13 21.40
C LEU A 289 -12.06 10.07 20.31
N LEU A 290 -12.96 9.09 20.46
CA LEU A 290 -13.04 7.93 19.57
C LEU A 290 -14.17 8.02 18.52
N THR A 291 -15.04 9.02 18.61
CA THR A 291 -16.21 9.17 17.72
C THR A 291 -15.93 10.21 16.63
N PRO A 292 -15.84 9.82 15.34
CA PRO A 292 -15.61 10.77 14.25
C PRO A 292 -16.78 11.71 13.96
N ASP A 293 -16.44 12.91 13.50
CA ASP A 293 -17.35 13.95 13.01
C ASP A 293 -17.52 13.96 11.47
N PHE A 294 -16.87 13.04 10.77
CA PHE A 294 -16.94 12.89 9.31
C PHE A 294 -17.68 11.62 8.88
N GLU A 295 -18.20 11.61 7.66
CA GLU A 295 -18.95 10.48 7.12
C GLU A 295 -18.13 9.17 7.05
N PHE A 296 -18.81 8.05 7.30
CA PHE A 296 -18.23 6.72 7.18
C PHE A 296 -17.67 6.50 5.75
N GLY A 297 -16.52 5.85 5.63
CA GLY A 297 -15.90 5.59 4.32
C GLY A 297 -15.12 6.75 3.72
N CYS A 298 -15.20 7.97 4.29
CA CYS A 298 -14.37 9.11 3.84
C CYS A 298 -12.88 8.89 4.11
N LYS A 299 -12.55 8.20 5.22
CA LYS A 299 -11.23 7.66 5.53
C LYS A 299 -11.28 6.14 5.61
N ARG A 300 -10.11 5.49 5.55
CA ARG A 300 -10.00 4.06 5.85
C ARG A 300 -10.49 3.79 7.27
N ARG A 301 -11.42 2.85 7.39
CA ARG A 301 -11.93 2.30 8.66
C ARG A 301 -10.87 1.45 9.34
N VAL A 302 -10.92 1.38 10.67
CA VAL A 302 -10.07 0.50 11.47
C VAL A 302 -10.89 -0.70 11.91
N PHE A 303 -10.37 -1.90 11.73
CA PHE A 303 -10.97 -3.10 12.29
C PHE A 303 -10.40 -3.35 13.69
N ASP A 304 -11.28 -3.47 14.67
CA ASP A 304 -10.90 -3.63 16.06
C ASP A 304 -10.57 -5.09 16.36
N HIS A 305 -9.33 -5.35 16.75
CA HIS A 305 -8.85 -6.65 17.22
C HIS A 305 -8.44 -6.58 18.71
N GLY A 306 -9.20 -5.83 19.51
CA GLY A 306 -8.97 -5.67 20.94
C GLY A 306 -8.40 -4.31 21.35
N TYR A 307 -8.30 -3.36 20.41
CA TYR A 307 -7.85 -1.99 20.66
C TYR A 307 -8.76 -1.26 21.64
N LEU A 308 -10.07 -1.25 21.39
CA LEU A 308 -10.99 -0.52 22.27
C LEU A 308 -11.01 -1.11 23.69
N ASN A 309 -11.00 -2.44 23.78
CA ASN A 309 -10.94 -3.12 25.07
C ASN A 309 -9.63 -2.82 25.82
N CYS A 310 -8.51 -2.74 25.10
CA CYS A 310 -7.21 -2.39 25.66
C CYS A 310 -7.19 -1.01 26.35
N LEU A 311 -8.06 -0.07 25.93
CA LEU A 311 -8.14 1.26 26.54
C LEU A 311 -8.71 1.25 27.97
N ASN A 312 -9.32 0.14 28.42
CA ASN A 312 -9.79 -0.03 29.81
C ASN A 312 -8.66 -0.28 30.82
N ARG A 313 -7.43 -0.52 30.37
CA ARG A 313 -6.30 -0.78 31.26
C ARG A 313 -5.84 0.50 31.97
N ASP A 314 -5.45 0.36 33.22
CA ASP A 314 -4.95 1.48 34.04
C ASP A 314 -3.64 2.08 33.52
N ASN A 315 -2.83 1.28 32.80
CA ASN A 315 -1.56 1.72 32.25
C ASN A 315 -1.66 2.40 30.88
N ILE A 316 -2.87 2.62 30.35
CA ILE A 316 -3.10 3.24 29.04
C ILE A 316 -3.77 4.61 29.20
N ARG A 317 -3.17 5.64 28.58
CA ARG A 317 -3.75 6.99 28.44
C ARG A 317 -3.90 7.34 26.97
N LEU A 318 -5.13 7.51 26.48
CA LEU A 318 -5.40 8.14 25.19
C LEU A 318 -5.59 9.66 25.36
N THR A 319 -4.97 10.46 24.50
CA THR A 319 -5.11 11.93 24.51
C THR A 319 -4.99 12.52 23.10
N ASP A 320 -5.68 13.64 22.86
CA ASP A 320 -5.54 14.49 21.69
C ASP A 320 -4.66 15.72 21.94
N ASP A 321 -4.04 15.81 23.12
CA ASP A 321 -3.14 16.90 23.48
C ASP A 321 -1.86 16.87 22.64
N ARG A 322 -1.61 17.95 21.90
CA ARG A 322 -0.54 17.97 20.91
C ARG A 322 0.82 18.06 21.58
N ILE A 323 1.75 17.19 21.19
CA ILE A 323 3.17 17.34 21.51
C ILE A 323 3.72 18.60 20.81
N ILE A 324 4.30 19.52 21.58
CA ILE A 324 4.87 20.78 21.07
C ILE A 324 6.40 20.82 21.15
N HIS A 325 7.02 20.06 22.04
CA HIS A 325 8.47 19.98 22.19
C HIS A 325 8.88 18.63 22.77
N VAL A 326 10.05 18.13 22.39
CA VAL A 326 10.67 16.93 22.97
C VAL A 326 11.93 17.36 23.73
N LYS A 327 12.00 16.98 25.01
CA LYS A 327 13.16 17.16 25.89
C LYS A 327 14.01 15.89 25.89
N GLU A 328 15.07 15.85 26.69
CA GLU A 328 15.97 14.69 26.75
C GLU A 328 15.28 13.38 27.18
N HIS A 329 14.28 13.44 28.07
CA HIS A 329 13.61 12.26 28.62
C HIS A 329 12.07 12.37 28.68
N SER A 330 11.51 13.40 28.04
CA SER A 330 10.08 13.71 28.16
C SER A 330 9.58 14.47 26.92
N VAL A 331 8.27 14.57 26.80
CA VAL A 331 7.61 15.45 25.83
C VAL A 331 6.79 16.51 26.58
N LEU A 332 6.80 17.73 26.06
CA LEU A 332 5.93 18.80 26.51
C LEU A 332 4.72 18.86 25.57
N THR A 333 3.52 18.87 26.16
CA THR A 333 2.27 18.98 25.42
C THR A 333 1.74 20.42 25.40
N LYS A 334 0.70 20.68 24.62
CA LYS A 334 0.10 22.01 24.47
C LYS A 334 -0.59 22.46 25.76
N SER A 335 -1.17 21.54 26.53
CA SER A 335 -1.79 21.87 27.82
C SER A 335 -0.78 22.24 28.91
N GLY A 336 0.51 21.95 28.69
CA GLY A 336 1.59 22.19 29.66
C GLY A 336 2.05 20.92 30.39
N ASP A 337 1.45 19.76 30.13
CA ASP A 337 1.90 18.49 30.68
C ASP A 337 3.31 18.15 30.18
N GLU A 338 4.18 17.73 31.09
CA GLU A 338 5.45 17.09 30.77
C GLU A 338 5.35 15.59 31.03
N ILE A 339 5.49 14.79 29.98
CA ILE A 339 5.28 13.35 30.04
C ILE A 339 6.62 12.65 29.81
N PHE A 340 7.11 11.99 30.85
CA PHE A 340 8.33 11.17 30.79
C PHE A 340 8.15 9.97 29.86
N ALA A 341 9.20 9.63 29.12
CA ALA A 341 9.20 8.50 28.19
C ALA A 341 10.60 7.89 28.05
N HIS A 342 10.66 6.56 27.99
CA HIS A 342 11.84 5.84 27.55
C HIS A 342 11.86 5.61 26.04
N ALA A 343 10.68 5.58 25.40
CA ALA A 343 10.56 5.36 23.96
C ALA A 343 9.36 6.13 23.37
N ILE A 344 9.52 6.61 22.14
CA ILE A 344 8.48 7.24 21.32
C ILE A 344 8.29 6.38 20.07
N ILE A 345 7.12 5.78 19.93
CA ILE A 345 6.76 4.96 18.77
C ILE A 345 5.88 5.76 17.82
N LEU A 346 6.32 5.89 16.58
CA LEU A 346 5.63 6.64 15.53
C LEU A 346 4.74 5.69 14.73
N ALA A 347 3.44 5.79 14.96
CA ALA A 347 2.38 5.16 14.17
C ALA A 347 1.62 6.22 13.34
N ASN A 348 2.37 7.19 12.81
CA ASN A 348 1.86 8.43 12.20
C ASN A 348 1.78 8.37 10.66
N GLY A 349 1.87 7.18 10.06
CA GLY A 349 1.61 6.95 8.64
C GLY A 349 2.80 7.21 7.71
N PHE A 350 2.52 7.54 6.45
CA PHE A 350 3.52 7.58 5.38
C PHE A 350 3.47 8.91 4.60
N ALA A 351 4.63 9.32 4.06
CA ALA A 351 4.82 10.60 3.39
C ALA A 351 4.46 10.58 1.88
N LEU A 352 4.24 9.40 1.30
CA LEU A 352 3.89 9.19 -0.12
C LEU A 352 4.91 9.76 -1.13
N THR A 353 6.17 9.94 -0.72
CA THR A 353 7.25 10.55 -1.52
C THR A 353 7.93 9.60 -2.52
N GLN A 354 7.53 8.33 -2.59
CA GLN A 354 8.07 7.40 -3.60
C GLN A 354 7.78 7.84 -5.05
N TRP A 355 6.83 8.74 -5.23
CA TRP A 355 6.48 9.36 -6.51
C TRP A 355 7.38 10.55 -6.89
N ASP A 356 8.38 10.90 -6.06
CA ASP A 356 9.32 11.99 -6.31
C ASP A 356 10.58 11.53 -7.06
N VAL A 357 10.77 10.23 -7.25
CA VAL A 357 11.88 9.67 -8.05
C VAL A 357 11.89 10.30 -9.45
N ASP A 358 13.07 10.73 -9.92
CA ASP A 358 13.22 11.41 -11.21
C ASP A 358 13.03 10.42 -12.38
N ILE A 359 11.86 10.47 -13.00
CA ILE A 359 11.53 9.72 -14.21
C ILE A 359 11.34 10.70 -15.35
N ARG A 360 12.07 10.46 -16.43
CA ARG A 360 12.07 11.29 -17.64
C ARG A 360 11.67 10.49 -18.86
N GLY A 361 10.52 10.83 -19.44
CA GLY A 361 10.00 10.25 -20.67
C GLY A 361 10.60 10.87 -21.93
N ARG A 362 9.82 10.88 -23.02
CA ARG A 362 10.18 11.47 -24.30
C ARG A 362 10.59 12.93 -24.14
N ASN A 363 11.60 13.34 -24.91
CA ASN A 363 12.12 14.71 -24.91
C ASN A 363 12.52 15.23 -23.51
N GLY A 364 12.78 14.33 -22.55
CA GLY A 364 13.17 14.69 -21.20
C GLY A 364 12.05 15.18 -20.29
N ILE A 365 10.77 15.04 -20.68
CA ILE A 365 9.64 15.43 -19.84
C ILE A 365 9.65 14.64 -18.52
N THR A 366 9.57 15.35 -17.41
CA THR A 366 9.52 14.71 -16.08
C THR A 366 8.10 14.24 -15.76
N ARG A 367 7.97 13.21 -14.91
CA ARG A 367 6.65 12.78 -14.39
C ARG A 367 5.88 13.92 -13.72
N LYS A 368 6.58 14.82 -13.02
CA LYS A 368 5.99 16.01 -12.40
C LYS A 368 5.36 16.93 -13.45
N GLN A 369 6.11 17.29 -14.49
CA GLN A 369 5.61 18.13 -15.60
C GLN A 369 4.44 17.48 -16.33
N HIS A 370 4.47 16.15 -16.50
CA HIS A 370 3.35 15.40 -17.05
C HIS A 370 2.11 15.56 -16.17
N TRP A 371 2.20 15.30 -14.87
CA TRP A 371 1.05 15.47 -13.97
C TRP A 371 0.54 16.92 -13.87
N GLU A 372 1.41 17.91 -13.93
CA GLU A 372 1.03 19.32 -14.02
C GLU A 372 0.19 19.59 -15.28
N LYS A 373 0.60 19.06 -16.45
CA LYS A 373 -0.15 19.15 -17.72
C LYS A 373 -1.53 18.49 -17.65
N TYR A 374 -1.69 17.41 -16.89
CA TYR A 374 -2.97 16.70 -16.70
C TYR A 374 -3.79 17.26 -15.51
N GLY A 375 -3.22 18.18 -14.74
CA GLY A 375 -3.86 18.86 -13.60
C GLY A 375 -4.06 17.97 -12.36
N SER A 376 -3.45 16.78 -12.31
CA SER A 376 -3.43 15.87 -11.16
C SER A 376 -2.39 14.76 -11.38
N LYS A 377 -1.98 14.10 -10.31
CA LYS A 377 -1.30 12.80 -10.43
C LYS A 377 -2.26 11.81 -11.10
N SER A 378 -1.93 11.37 -12.30
CA SER A 378 -2.78 10.51 -13.13
C SER A 378 -1.98 9.45 -13.86
N ALA A 379 -2.64 8.34 -14.18
CA ALA A 379 -2.15 7.31 -15.08
C ALA A 379 -3.36 6.63 -15.74
N PHE A 380 -3.29 6.36 -17.04
CA PHE A 380 -4.30 5.60 -17.76
C PHE A 380 -4.47 4.21 -17.14
N GLN A 381 -5.72 3.87 -16.77
CA GLN A 381 -6.08 2.65 -16.05
C GLN A 381 -5.19 2.37 -14.83
N SER A 382 -4.67 3.44 -14.20
CA SER A 382 -3.71 3.38 -13.09
C SER A 382 -2.38 2.69 -13.39
N ILE A 383 -2.02 2.48 -14.67
CA ILE A 383 -0.82 1.74 -15.06
C ILE A 383 0.14 2.46 -16.02
N ALA A 384 -0.32 3.40 -16.85
CA ALA A 384 0.51 3.95 -17.95
C ALA A 384 0.37 5.47 -18.07
N MET A 385 1.38 6.15 -18.62
CA MET A 385 1.37 7.58 -18.92
C MET A 385 1.81 7.79 -20.36
N SER A 386 1.12 8.66 -21.10
CA SER A 386 1.60 9.14 -22.40
C SER A 386 2.88 9.94 -22.19
N ASP A 387 3.74 9.99 -23.21
CA ASP A 387 5.10 10.50 -23.16
C ASP A 387 6.09 9.61 -22.35
N PHE A 388 5.67 8.46 -21.80
CA PHE A 388 6.53 7.49 -21.08
C PHE A 388 6.43 6.07 -21.69
N PRO A 389 7.01 5.83 -22.89
CA PRO A 389 6.90 4.55 -23.58
C PRO A 389 7.50 3.41 -22.76
N ASN A 390 6.93 2.21 -22.84
CA ASN A 390 7.40 1.01 -22.14
C ASN A 390 7.54 1.14 -20.61
N PHE A 391 7.05 2.23 -20.01
CA PHE A 391 7.03 2.41 -18.57
C PHE A 391 5.62 2.16 -18.03
N PHE A 392 5.54 1.30 -17.03
CA PHE A 392 4.29 0.94 -16.38
C PHE A 392 4.42 1.05 -14.87
N THR A 393 3.30 1.26 -14.19
CA THR A 393 3.21 1.22 -12.74
C THR A 393 2.16 0.21 -12.30
N LEU A 394 2.41 -0.47 -11.19
CA LEU A 394 1.42 -1.27 -10.48
C LEU A 394 0.98 -0.50 -9.25
N ILE A 395 -0.34 -0.38 -9.03
CA ILE A 395 -0.90 0.46 -7.97
C ILE A 395 -0.46 1.93 -8.17
N GLY A 396 -0.62 2.43 -9.40
CA GLY A 396 -0.42 3.84 -9.74
C GLY A 396 -1.47 4.78 -9.16
N PRO A 397 -1.49 6.06 -9.56
CA PRO A 397 -2.56 6.99 -9.22
C PRO A 397 -3.95 6.40 -9.49
N ASN A 398 -4.91 6.73 -8.62
CA ASN A 398 -6.31 6.29 -8.67
C ASN A 398 -6.51 4.77 -8.65
N SER A 399 -5.63 4.01 -8.00
CA SER A 399 -5.74 2.54 -7.83
C SER A 399 -6.27 2.08 -6.47
N GLY A 400 -6.35 3.01 -5.51
CA GLY A 400 -6.69 2.73 -4.13
C GLY A 400 -8.15 2.31 -3.96
N ARG A 401 -8.36 1.19 -3.27
CA ARG A 401 -9.69 0.67 -2.93
C ARG A 401 -9.78 0.36 -1.45
N ALA A 402 -10.99 0.45 -0.89
CA ALA A 402 -11.23 0.35 0.55
C ALA A 402 -12.17 -0.79 0.97
N HIS A 403 -12.64 -1.63 0.03
CA HIS A 403 -13.60 -2.72 0.30
C HIS A 403 -13.10 -4.10 -0.08
N THR A 404 -12.24 -4.24 -1.10
CA THR A 404 -11.67 -5.52 -1.53
C THR A 404 -10.13 -5.54 -1.48
N SER A 405 -9.57 -6.74 -1.62
CA SER A 405 -8.13 -6.99 -1.59
C SER A 405 -7.36 -6.18 -2.64
N THR A 406 -6.24 -5.57 -2.23
CA THR A 406 -5.29 -4.94 -3.16
C THR A 406 -4.67 -5.96 -4.12
N LEU A 407 -4.57 -7.24 -3.73
CA LEU A 407 -4.01 -8.28 -4.62
C LEU A 407 -4.84 -8.44 -5.89
N LEU A 408 -6.17 -8.33 -5.80
CA LEU A 408 -7.04 -8.34 -6.97
C LEU A 408 -6.70 -7.18 -7.93
N SER A 409 -6.44 -5.98 -7.40
CA SER A 409 -6.01 -4.85 -8.23
C SER A 409 -4.66 -5.12 -8.89
N ILE A 410 -3.70 -5.66 -8.14
CA ILE A 410 -2.37 -5.99 -8.66
C ILE A 410 -2.49 -6.98 -9.81
N GLU A 411 -3.28 -8.05 -9.66
CA GLU A 411 -3.48 -9.06 -10.70
C GLU A 411 -4.18 -8.48 -11.94
N SER A 412 -5.22 -7.67 -11.75
CA SER A 412 -5.90 -6.93 -12.84
C SER A 412 -4.94 -6.04 -13.63
N TYR A 413 -4.18 -5.18 -12.94
CA TYR A 413 -3.20 -4.30 -13.59
C TYR A 413 -2.07 -5.07 -14.26
N THR A 414 -1.63 -6.18 -13.65
CA THR A 414 -0.62 -7.05 -14.23
C THR A 414 -1.11 -7.64 -15.55
N ASN A 415 -2.33 -8.18 -15.59
CA ASN A 415 -2.90 -8.75 -16.83
C ASN A 415 -2.92 -7.73 -17.98
N LEU A 416 -3.35 -6.51 -17.71
CA LEU A 416 -3.37 -5.44 -18.70
C LEU A 416 -1.96 -5.06 -19.18
N ILE A 417 -0.99 -4.95 -18.25
CA ILE A 417 0.41 -4.67 -18.61
C ILE A 417 0.96 -5.78 -19.51
N LEU A 418 0.76 -7.06 -19.17
CA LEU A 418 1.23 -8.18 -19.98
C LEU A 418 0.68 -8.12 -21.41
N SER A 419 -0.62 -7.84 -21.56
CA SER A 419 -1.25 -7.67 -22.87
C SER A 419 -0.74 -6.45 -23.64
N ALA A 420 -0.33 -5.38 -22.94
CA ALA A 420 0.25 -4.19 -23.56
C ALA A 420 1.68 -4.42 -24.04
N ILE A 421 2.51 -5.13 -23.27
CA ILE A 421 3.93 -5.35 -23.59
C ILE A 421 4.18 -6.53 -24.52
N GLU A 422 3.22 -7.43 -24.70
CA GLU A 422 3.34 -8.63 -25.54
C GLU A 422 3.94 -8.36 -26.93
N PRO A 423 3.50 -7.35 -27.72
CA PRO A 423 4.12 -7.05 -29.01
C PRO A 423 5.60 -6.64 -28.91
N VAL A 424 6.01 -6.02 -27.80
CA VAL A 424 7.42 -5.65 -27.56
C VAL A 424 8.24 -6.87 -27.17
N LEU A 425 7.68 -7.78 -26.35
CA LEU A 425 8.34 -9.02 -25.95
C LEU A 425 8.51 -9.99 -27.13
N ASN A 426 7.50 -10.10 -27.99
CA ASN A 426 7.52 -10.97 -29.17
C ASN A 426 8.29 -10.35 -30.36
N GLY A 427 8.78 -9.12 -30.23
CA GLY A 427 9.56 -8.44 -31.26
C GLY A 427 8.75 -7.99 -32.47
N SER A 428 7.45 -7.74 -32.34
CA SER A 428 6.63 -7.11 -33.40
C SER A 428 6.52 -5.59 -33.25
N ALA A 429 6.93 -5.05 -32.11
CA ALA A 429 7.06 -3.62 -31.84
C ALA A 429 8.34 -3.31 -31.05
N ARG A 430 8.87 -2.08 -31.18
CA ARG A 430 10.00 -1.59 -30.37
C ARG A 430 9.54 -0.88 -29.10
N SER A 431 8.35 -0.29 -29.13
CA SER A 431 7.76 0.36 -27.97
C SER A 431 6.23 0.35 -28.01
N VAL A 432 5.64 0.38 -26.83
CA VAL A 432 4.21 0.58 -26.58
C VAL A 432 4.01 1.80 -25.68
N GLU A 433 2.96 2.56 -25.97
CA GLU A 433 2.62 3.78 -25.26
C GLU A 433 1.10 4.02 -25.29
N VAL A 434 0.53 4.58 -24.24
CA VAL A 434 -0.90 4.95 -24.25
C VAL A 434 -1.10 6.24 -25.06
N LYS A 435 -2.19 6.31 -25.83
CA LYS A 435 -2.58 7.55 -26.52
C LYS A 435 -2.89 8.64 -25.50
N ALA A 436 -2.35 9.83 -25.73
CA ALA A 436 -2.61 10.99 -24.86
C ALA A 436 -4.11 11.34 -24.76
N SER A 437 -4.91 11.06 -25.81
CA SER A 437 -6.37 11.19 -25.78
C SER A 437 -7.04 10.20 -24.83
N SER A 438 -6.60 8.94 -24.83
CA SER A 438 -7.11 7.88 -23.95
C SER A 438 -6.77 8.15 -22.48
N GLU A 439 -5.55 8.62 -22.19
CA GLU A 439 -5.17 9.05 -20.84
C GLU A 439 -6.02 10.23 -20.36
N ARG A 440 -6.23 11.26 -21.21
CA ARG A 440 -7.08 12.41 -20.86
C ARG A 440 -8.53 12.01 -20.60
N ARG A 441 -9.10 11.15 -21.46
CA ARG A 441 -10.46 10.63 -21.30
C ARG A 441 -10.60 9.89 -19.97
N PHE A 442 -9.70 8.93 -19.70
CA PHE A 442 -9.72 8.19 -18.45
C PHE A 442 -9.58 9.10 -17.22
N ASN A 443 -8.66 10.07 -17.25
CA ASN A 443 -8.50 11.03 -16.15
C ASN A 443 -9.80 11.83 -15.91
N SER A 444 -10.47 12.29 -16.98
CA SER A 444 -11.76 12.97 -16.89
C SER A 444 -12.83 12.07 -16.28
N ASP A 445 -12.96 10.83 -16.78
CA ASP A 445 -13.97 9.88 -16.33
C ASP A 445 -13.78 9.52 -14.84
N VAL A 446 -12.52 9.36 -14.40
CA VAL A 446 -12.18 9.12 -12.99
C VAL A 446 -12.63 10.27 -12.10
N HIS A 447 -12.32 11.52 -12.46
CA HIS A 447 -12.69 12.67 -11.62
C HIS A 447 -14.20 12.91 -11.61
N LEU A 448 -14.90 12.73 -12.73
CA LEU A 448 -16.37 12.78 -12.78
C LEU A 448 -17.01 11.70 -11.89
N ALA A 449 -16.46 10.48 -11.89
CA ALA A 449 -16.94 9.43 -11.01
C ALA A 449 -16.63 9.73 -9.54
N LEU A 450 -15.45 10.29 -9.22
CA LEU A 450 -15.06 10.68 -7.88
C LEU A 450 -15.95 11.78 -7.28
N GLU A 451 -16.52 12.68 -8.08
CA GLU A 451 -17.52 13.65 -7.60
C GLU A 451 -18.72 12.98 -6.93
N GLN A 452 -19.05 11.75 -7.32
CA GLN A 452 -20.13 10.95 -6.75
C GLN A 452 -19.71 10.11 -5.54
N MET A 453 -18.47 10.22 -5.09
CA MET A 453 -17.90 9.40 -4.01
C MET A 453 -17.69 10.21 -2.73
N VAL A 454 -17.92 9.59 -1.57
CA VAL A 454 -17.72 10.20 -0.23
C VAL A 454 -16.24 10.50 0.03
N GLN A 455 -15.32 9.75 -0.59
CA GLN A 455 -13.87 9.97 -0.46
C GLN A 455 -13.37 11.23 -1.17
N ASN A 456 -14.23 11.87 -1.97
CA ASN A 456 -13.95 13.16 -2.57
C ASN A 456 -14.54 14.33 -1.74
N ALA A 457 -15.09 14.04 -0.56
CA ALA A 457 -15.52 15.06 0.39
C ALA A 457 -14.32 15.69 1.14
N SER A 458 -14.56 16.81 1.81
CA SER A 458 -13.55 17.63 2.50
C SER A 458 -12.91 16.99 3.73
N CYS A 459 -13.09 15.70 4.00
CA CYS A 459 -12.41 15.06 5.12
C CYS A 459 -10.90 15.04 4.84
N ALA A 460 -10.10 15.61 5.74
CA ALA A 460 -8.65 15.69 5.58
C ALA A 460 -8.03 14.27 5.50
N SER A 461 -7.76 13.81 4.28
CA SER A 461 -7.19 12.50 3.95
C SER A 461 -6.04 12.66 2.96
N TYR A 462 -5.10 11.72 2.97
CA TYR A 462 -4.01 11.68 2.00
C TYR A 462 -4.49 11.37 0.56
N PHE A 463 -5.78 11.09 0.39
CA PHE A 463 -6.43 10.91 -0.91
C PHE A 463 -6.46 12.19 -1.74
N ILE A 464 -6.56 13.35 -1.08
CA ILE A 464 -6.63 14.66 -1.73
C ILE A 464 -5.24 15.26 -1.78
N ASP A 465 -4.80 15.60 -2.98
CA ASP A 465 -3.55 16.31 -3.19
C ASP A 465 -3.72 17.78 -2.75
N LYS A 466 -2.81 18.27 -1.90
CA LYS A 466 -2.96 19.60 -1.28
C LYS A 466 -2.78 20.74 -2.28
N ASP A 467 -1.99 20.52 -3.32
CA ASP A 467 -1.65 21.56 -4.30
C ASP A 467 -2.75 21.70 -5.35
N THR A 468 -3.35 20.58 -5.75
CA THR A 468 -4.38 20.56 -6.80
C THR A 468 -5.82 20.48 -6.28
N GLY A 469 -6.02 20.08 -5.03
CA GLY A 469 -7.35 19.81 -4.44
C GLY A 469 -8.06 18.59 -5.02
N LYS A 470 -7.40 17.81 -5.90
CA LYS A 470 -7.99 16.65 -6.57
C LYS A 470 -7.67 15.35 -5.85
N ASN A 471 -8.59 14.38 -5.95
CA ASN A 471 -8.35 13.04 -5.44
C ASN A 471 -7.49 12.24 -6.44
N TRP A 472 -6.31 11.83 -5.99
CA TRP A 472 -5.33 11.11 -6.80
C TRP A 472 -5.15 9.65 -6.38
N PHE A 473 -5.81 9.22 -5.31
CA PHE A 473 -5.59 7.91 -4.71
C PHE A 473 -6.68 6.92 -5.07
N VAL A 474 -7.94 7.34 -5.02
CA VAL A 474 -9.10 6.42 -5.04
C VAL A 474 -9.45 5.98 -6.46
N TYR A 475 -9.72 4.68 -6.61
CA TYR A 475 -10.41 4.11 -7.76
C TYR A 475 -11.92 4.16 -7.51
N PRO A 476 -12.72 4.88 -8.32
CA PRO A 476 -14.11 5.19 -7.99
C PRO A 476 -15.12 4.11 -8.39
N TRP A 477 -14.69 3.02 -9.03
CA TRP A 477 -15.59 1.97 -9.50
C TRP A 477 -15.42 0.67 -8.71
N ASN A 478 -16.34 -0.27 -8.94
CA ASN A 478 -16.36 -1.56 -8.27
C ASN A 478 -15.29 -2.53 -8.84
N SER A 479 -15.10 -3.66 -8.17
CA SER A 479 -14.09 -4.65 -8.54
C SER A 479 -14.36 -5.35 -9.86
N LEU A 480 -15.63 -5.57 -10.21
CA LEU A 480 -16.01 -6.18 -11.49
C LEU A 480 -15.66 -5.27 -12.67
N GLN A 481 -15.89 -3.96 -12.53
CA GLN A 481 -15.54 -2.98 -13.54
C GLN A 481 -14.01 -2.86 -13.69
N LEU A 482 -13.26 -2.92 -12.58
CA LEU A 482 -11.80 -3.00 -12.64
C LEU A 482 -11.35 -4.25 -13.42
N TRP A 483 -11.85 -5.42 -13.04
CA TRP A 483 -11.52 -6.66 -13.71
C TRP A 483 -11.86 -6.61 -15.19
N TRP A 484 -13.07 -6.18 -15.55
CA TRP A 484 -13.52 -6.10 -16.95
C TRP A 484 -12.68 -5.14 -17.78
N SER A 485 -12.44 -3.92 -17.26
CA SER A 485 -11.66 -2.89 -17.97
C SER A 485 -10.17 -3.25 -18.13
N THR A 486 -9.67 -4.22 -17.36
CA THR A 486 -8.28 -4.69 -17.40
C THR A 486 -8.13 -6.11 -17.96
N TRP A 487 -9.23 -6.81 -18.25
CA TRP A 487 -9.23 -8.21 -18.69
C TRP A 487 -8.57 -8.37 -20.06
N ARG A 488 -8.84 -7.45 -20.98
CA ARG A 488 -8.21 -7.38 -22.29
C ARG A 488 -7.88 -5.93 -22.64
N ARG A 489 -6.74 -5.76 -23.30
CA ARG A 489 -6.33 -4.49 -23.86
C ARG A 489 -7.27 -4.07 -24.99
N CYS A 490 -7.71 -2.82 -24.97
CA CYS A 490 -8.34 -2.19 -26.14
C CYS A 490 -7.24 -1.68 -27.07
N ASP A 491 -7.07 -2.27 -28.25
CA ASP A 491 -6.00 -1.89 -29.20
C ASP A 491 -6.03 -0.40 -29.56
N ASP A 492 -7.21 0.21 -29.60
CA ASP A 492 -7.40 1.61 -29.93
C ASP A 492 -6.87 2.60 -28.89
N ASP A 493 -6.51 2.15 -27.68
CA ASP A 493 -5.95 3.03 -26.64
C ASP A 493 -4.42 3.12 -26.69
N TRP A 494 -3.75 2.30 -27.51
CA TRP A 494 -2.29 2.16 -27.50
C TRP A 494 -1.67 2.52 -28.85
N VAL A 495 -0.42 2.95 -28.80
CA VAL A 495 0.43 3.22 -29.96
C VAL A 495 1.61 2.27 -29.91
N TYR A 496 1.75 1.46 -30.96
CA TYR A 496 2.88 0.57 -31.15
C TYR A 496 3.80 1.13 -32.22
N GLN A 497 5.06 1.36 -31.84
CA GLN A 497 6.07 1.66 -32.83
C GLN A 497 6.58 0.36 -33.43
N LYS A 498 6.16 0.07 -34.67
CA LYS A 498 6.62 -1.09 -35.44
C LYS A 498 8.12 -1.00 -35.73
N ILE A 499 8.72 -2.16 -36.04
CA ILE A 499 10.15 -2.32 -36.28
C ILE A 499 10.63 -1.51 -37.48
#